data_AF-A0A7J8RZM0-F1
#
_entry.id   AF-A0A7J8RZM0-F1
#
_cell.length_a   1.000
_cell.length_b   1.000
_cell.length_c   1.000
_cell.angle_alpha   90.00
_cell.angle_beta   90.00
_cell.angle_gamma   90.00
#
_symmetry.space_group_name_H-M   'P 1'
#
loop_
_entity.id
_entity.type
_entity.pdbx_description
1 polymer ?
#
loop_
_entity_poly.entity_id
_entity_poly.type
_entity_poly.pdbx_seq_one_letter_code
_entity_poly.pdbx_strand_id
1 'polypeptide(L)'
;MTKSKRNEEHQNSKATVPTPTKNNSMFGELPSTLQYSRGLVMIDLSENHFSGSVPAWIGDKLLRSNNFDGHIPHKICDLQFLQNLDLAQNNISGVIPKCFNNFSAMDTKNKTKNEVSAQLVIDFPFYFKALLVLKGREDEYGSTLGLVNNIDLLANSLTGEIPKEIGSLVGLLSLNFSGNLLTGNIPDTIGNMEWMESLDLSMNRLNGEIPPSFSKLNFLNHFNVSYNNLTGQIPTSTRLQSFENLSYVGNHLCGPPLTKNCSSKGFSTDVANNGSSSEGSKVNWIYVSIVIGFVMGFWGVVAPLYFIRSWRIAYYRKLDHIYCKLCVLGYYGYVV
;
A
#
# COMPACT_ATOMS: atom_id res chain seq x y z
N MET A 1 38.56 -52.60 35.37
CA MET A 1 38.75 -51.14 35.21
C MET A 1 38.98 -50.83 33.75
N THR A 2 37.90 -50.75 32.99
CA THR A 2 37.89 -50.56 31.53
C THR A 2 37.64 -49.08 31.23
N LYS A 3 38.64 -48.43 30.62
CA LYS A 3 38.52 -47.08 30.03
C LYS A 3 37.56 -47.15 28.85
N SER A 4 36.47 -46.39 28.90
CA SER A 4 35.58 -46.17 27.76
C SER A 4 35.66 -44.71 27.34
N LYS A 5 36.18 -44.51 26.12
CA LYS A 5 36.12 -43.26 25.36
C LYS A 5 34.66 -42.85 25.20
N ARG A 6 34.32 -41.59 25.48
CA ARG A 6 33.07 -40.99 25.02
C ARG A 6 33.43 -39.81 24.13
N ASN A 7 32.98 -39.93 22.89
CA ASN A 7 33.20 -39.02 21.78
C ASN A 7 32.72 -37.61 22.12
N GLU A 8 33.55 -36.62 21.82
CA GLU A 8 33.10 -35.24 21.62
C GLU A 8 32.38 -35.20 20.27
N GLU A 9 31.04 -35.27 20.32
CA GLU A 9 30.23 -34.83 19.19
C GLU A 9 30.31 -33.31 19.12
N HIS A 10 30.91 -32.81 18.04
CA HIS A 10 30.71 -31.45 17.55
C HIS A 10 29.21 -31.26 17.27
N GLN A 11 28.47 -30.82 18.28
CA GLN A 11 27.16 -30.24 18.10
C GLN A 11 27.37 -28.83 17.55
N ASN A 12 27.48 -28.81 16.22
CA ASN A 12 27.27 -27.65 15.37
C ASN A 12 25.88 -27.09 15.72
N SER A 13 25.85 -26.17 16.69
CA SER A 13 24.70 -25.36 17.02
C SER A 13 24.38 -24.51 15.80
N LYS A 14 23.62 -25.09 14.87
CA LYS A 14 22.72 -24.33 14.01
C LYS A 14 21.73 -23.67 14.94
N ALA A 15 22.14 -22.52 15.49
CA ALA A 15 21.22 -21.60 16.13
C ALA A 15 20.21 -21.20 15.06
N THR A 16 19.03 -21.80 15.16
CA THR A 16 17.82 -21.43 14.43
C THR A 16 17.62 -19.94 14.65
N VAL A 17 17.91 -19.11 13.63
CA VAL A 17 17.86 -17.64 13.70
C VAL A 17 16.41 -17.21 13.93
N PRO A 18 16.04 -16.65 15.09
CA PRO A 18 14.77 -15.98 15.27
C PRO A 18 15.05 -14.48 15.24
N THR A 19 14.86 -13.81 14.10
CA THR A 19 14.85 -12.33 14.14
C THR A 19 13.73 -11.75 13.27
N PRO A 20 12.51 -11.67 13.81
CA PRO A 20 11.64 -10.55 13.53
C PRO A 20 11.95 -9.45 14.57
N THR A 21 12.75 -8.46 14.21
CA THR A 21 13.04 -7.31 15.08
C THR A 21 11.94 -6.24 15.04
N LYS A 22 10.79 -6.52 14.42
CA LYS A 22 9.61 -5.64 14.39
C LYS A 22 8.97 -5.52 15.78
N ASN A 23 8.51 -4.33 16.14
CA ASN A 23 7.68 -4.10 17.34
C ASN A 23 8.30 -4.64 18.65
N ASN A 24 9.56 -4.26 18.90
CA ASN A 24 10.30 -4.66 20.10
C ASN A 24 10.68 -3.47 20.99
N SER A 25 10.11 -2.29 20.75
CA SER A 25 10.43 -1.06 21.49
C SER A 25 11.93 -0.73 21.56
N MET A 26 12.70 -1.17 20.56
CA MET A 26 14.15 -0.95 20.47
C MET A 26 14.43 0.54 20.25
N PHE A 27 15.44 1.11 20.92
CA PHE A 27 15.76 2.53 20.85
C PHE A 27 17.25 2.81 20.62
N GLY A 28 17.59 4.05 20.28
CA GLY A 28 18.96 4.49 19.99
C GLY A 28 19.28 4.52 18.50
N GLU A 29 20.55 4.72 18.14
CA GLU A 29 20.99 4.71 16.75
C GLU A 29 21.23 3.28 16.24
N LEU A 30 21.12 3.09 14.93
CA LEU A 30 21.46 1.80 14.32
C LEU A 30 22.96 1.52 14.45
N PRO A 31 23.36 0.36 15.00
CA PRO A 31 24.77 0.05 15.19
C PRO A 31 25.49 -0.11 13.84
N SER A 32 26.62 0.59 13.68
CA SER A 32 27.43 0.58 12.45
C SER A 32 27.94 -0.82 12.06
N THR A 33 27.99 -1.76 13.01
CA THR A 33 28.34 -3.16 12.79
C THR A 33 27.42 -3.86 11.79
N LEU A 34 26.17 -3.41 11.66
CA LEU A 34 25.21 -3.92 10.68
C LEU A 34 25.64 -3.67 9.23
N GLN A 35 26.58 -2.76 8.98
CA GLN A 35 27.19 -2.53 7.66
C GLN A 35 28.01 -3.74 7.18
N TYR A 36 28.59 -4.51 8.10
CA TYR A 36 29.52 -5.60 7.77
C TYR A 36 28.84 -6.97 7.62
N SER A 37 27.51 -7.02 7.79
CA SER A 37 26.72 -8.25 7.69
C SER A 37 26.51 -8.66 6.24
N ARG A 38 27.51 -9.32 5.63
CA ARG A 38 27.50 -9.77 4.22
C ARG A 38 26.48 -10.89 3.89
N GLY A 39 25.79 -11.44 4.90
CA GLY A 39 24.77 -12.48 4.73
C GLY A 39 23.34 -12.03 5.01
N LEU A 40 23.12 -10.77 5.44
CA LEU A 40 21.78 -10.23 5.62
C LEU A 40 21.28 -9.64 4.30
N VAL A 41 20.45 -10.40 3.60
CA VAL A 41 19.75 -9.91 2.40
C VAL A 41 18.70 -8.87 2.79
N MET A 42 18.05 -9.06 3.93
CA MET A 42 16.98 -8.19 4.42
C MET A 42 16.90 -8.24 5.94
N ILE A 43 16.51 -7.13 6.58
CA ILE A 43 16.09 -7.11 7.99
C ILE A 43 14.92 -6.15 8.15
N ASP A 44 13.89 -6.59 8.87
CA ASP A 44 12.73 -5.77 9.24
C ASP A 44 12.96 -5.16 10.63
N LEU A 45 13.19 -3.86 10.67
CA LEU A 45 13.39 -3.05 11.89
C LEU A 45 12.19 -2.13 12.14
N SER A 46 11.06 -2.39 11.48
CA SER A 46 9.88 -1.53 11.55
C SER A 46 9.24 -1.52 12.95
N GLU A 47 8.46 -0.46 13.23
CA GLU A 47 7.72 -0.29 14.49
C GLU A 47 8.63 -0.34 15.73
N ASN A 48 9.69 0.48 15.73
CA ASN A 48 10.58 0.63 16.88
C ASN A 48 10.79 2.13 17.17
N HIS A 49 11.75 2.45 18.04
CA HIS A 49 12.13 3.80 18.43
C HIS A 49 13.58 4.13 18.01
N PHE A 50 14.06 3.55 16.90
CA PHE A 50 15.39 3.87 16.39
C PHE A 50 15.44 5.33 15.93
N SER A 51 16.56 5.99 16.18
CA SER A 51 16.75 7.44 15.96
C SER A 51 18.08 7.72 15.26
N GLY A 52 18.32 9.00 14.95
CA GLY A 52 19.46 9.47 14.18
C GLY A 52 19.20 9.46 12.68
N SER A 53 20.24 9.75 11.89
CA SER A 53 20.10 9.83 10.44
C SER A 53 20.05 8.46 9.76
N VAL A 54 19.32 8.37 8.65
CA VAL A 54 19.26 7.16 7.82
C VAL A 54 20.68 6.75 7.38
N PRO A 55 21.15 5.53 7.71
CA PRO A 55 22.50 5.12 7.33
C PRO A 55 22.66 4.96 5.82
N ALA A 56 23.83 5.36 5.31
CA ALA A 56 24.19 5.20 3.90
C ALA A 56 24.17 3.74 3.38
N TRP A 57 24.36 2.78 4.29
CA TRP A 57 24.43 1.34 4.00
C TRP A 57 23.08 0.64 4.19
N ILE A 58 21.96 1.37 4.09
CA ILE A 58 20.67 0.84 4.52
C ILE A 58 20.21 -0.39 3.74
N GLY A 59 20.51 -0.51 2.44
CA GLY A 59 20.09 -1.69 1.65
C GLY A 59 18.57 -1.88 1.64
N ASP A 60 18.10 -3.12 1.44
CA ASP A 60 16.68 -3.51 1.49
C ASP A 60 16.13 -3.66 2.93
N LYS A 61 16.55 -2.78 3.84
CA LYS A 61 16.06 -2.80 5.23
C LYS A 61 14.78 -2.01 5.35
N LEU A 62 13.80 -2.57 6.05
CA LEU A 62 12.55 -1.88 6.35
C LEU A 62 12.70 -1.09 7.65
N LEU A 63 12.59 0.23 7.56
CA LEU A 63 12.73 1.15 8.70
C LEU A 63 11.42 1.86 9.05
N ARG A 64 10.29 1.39 8.53
CA ARG A 64 8.97 1.97 8.74
C ARG A 64 8.67 2.20 10.23
N SER A 65 8.00 3.30 10.57
CA SER A 65 7.52 3.58 11.93
C SER A 65 8.66 3.56 12.96
N ASN A 66 9.57 4.53 12.82
CA ASN A 66 10.70 4.78 13.71
C ASN A 66 10.88 6.30 13.92
N ASN A 67 11.96 6.71 14.58
CA ASN A 67 12.30 8.10 14.88
C ASN A 67 13.51 8.60 14.06
N PHE A 68 13.77 8.04 12.86
CA PHE A 68 14.88 8.50 12.02
C PHE A 68 14.64 9.94 11.54
N ASP A 69 15.70 10.74 11.52
CA ASP A 69 15.66 12.15 11.13
C ASP A 69 16.76 12.48 10.11
N GLY A 70 17.04 13.77 9.91
CA GLY A 70 18.04 14.21 8.95
C GLY A 70 17.53 14.09 7.51
N HIS A 71 18.41 13.75 6.58
CA HIS A 71 18.11 13.70 5.14
C HIS A 71 18.35 12.29 4.59
N ILE A 72 17.69 11.95 3.47
CA ILE A 72 18.01 10.73 2.74
C ILE A 72 19.44 10.86 2.18
N PRO A 73 20.39 9.99 2.57
CA PRO A 73 21.79 10.14 2.18
C PRO A 73 21.99 9.86 0.69
N HIS A 74 22.77 10.70 0.00
CA HIS A 74 23.13 10.47 -1.40
C HIS A 74 23.92 9.17 -1.63
N LYS A 75 24.47 8.54 -0.60
CA LYS A 75 25.11 7.21 -0.78
C LYS A 75 24.10 6.10 -1.06
N ILE A 76 22.81 6.31 -0.77
CA ILE A 76 21.76 5.34 -1.12
C ILE A 76 21.75 5.05 -2.62
N CYS A 77 22.16 6.03 -3.44
CA CYS A 77 22.25 5.92 -4.89
C CYS A 77 23.20 4.80 -5.36
N ASP A 78 24.14 4.34 -4.52
CA ASP A 78 25.09 3.29 -4.87
C ASP A 78 24.46 1.89 -4.77
N LEU A 79 23.25 1.78 -4.22
CA LEU A 79 22.52 0.52 -4.00
C LEU A 79 21.77 0.08 -5.26
N GLN A 80 22.50 -0.31 -6.31
CA GLN A 80 21.93 -0.68 -7.61
C GLN A 80 20.95 -1.88 -7.56
N PHE A 81 21.09 -2.73 -6.55
CA PHE A 81 20.26 -3.92 -6.35
C PHE A 81 19.05 -3.68 -5.44
N LEU A 82 18.85 -2.46 -4.94
CA LEU A 82 17.73 -2.12 -4.06
C LEU A 82 16.39 -2.38 -4.77
N GLN A 83 15.50 -3.08 -4.10
CA GLN A 83 14.15 -3.39 -4.56
C GLN A 83 13.08 -2.84 -3.64
N ASN A 84 13.36 -2.75 -2.34
CA ASN A 84 12.40 -2.25 -1.37
C ASN A 84 13.05 -1.18 -0.50
N LEU A 85 12.58 0.06 -0.68
CA LEU A 85 12.93 1.18 0.19
C LEU A 85 11.71 1.58 1.00
N ASP A 86 11.65 1.17 2.26
CA ASP A 86 10.57 1.56 3.18
C ASP A 86 11.13 2.37 4.34
N LEU A 87 10.92 3.70 4.24
CA LEU A 87 11.27 4.69 5.26
C LEU A 87 10.02 5.40 5.80
N ALA A 88 8.83 4.82 5.60
CA ALA A 88 7.56 5.42 5.97
C ALA A 88 7.47 5.73 7.47
N GLN A 89 6.71 6.75 7.85
CA GLN A 89 6.41 7.11 9.24
C GLN A 89 7.69 7.33 10.06
N ASN A 90 8.52 8.26 9.60
CA ASN A 90 9.72 8.72 10.29
C ASN A 90 9.72 10.26 10.33
N ASN A 91 10.81 10.86 10.80
CA ASN A 91 11.00 12.31 10.89
C ASN A 91 12.01 12.83 9.85
N ILE A 92 12.13 12.14 8.71
CA ILE A 92 13.13 12.44 7.66
C ILE A 92 12.73 13.72 6.93
N SER A 93 13.71 14.57 6.68
CA SER A 93 13.57 15.89 6.09
C SER A 93 14.45 16.05 4.84
N GLY A 94 14.42 17.23 4.22
CA GLY A 94 15.22 17.51 3.03
C GLY A 94 14.55 17.10 1.73
N VAL A 95 15.33 16.90 0.67
CA VAL A 95 14.82 16.62 -0.68
C VAL A 95 14.98 15.15 -1.06
N ILE A 96 14.10 14.66 -1.93
CA ILE A 96 14.26 13.33 -2.52
C ILE A 96 15.47 13.35 -3.48
N PRO A 97 16.46 12.44 -3.33
CA PRO A 97 17.64 12.41 -4.19
C PRO A 97 17.31 12.18 -5.67
N LYS A 98 17.88 13.01 -6.56
CA LYS A 98 17.71 12.89 -8.02
C LYS A 98 18.33 11.64 -8.62
N CYS A 99 19.22 10.98 -7.88
CA CYS A 99 19.95 9.80 -8.32
C CYS A 99 19.13 8.50 -8.28
N PHE A 100 17.83 8.54 -7.93
CA PHE A 100 17.01 7.34 -7.82
C PHE A 100 16.95 6.55 -9.14
N ASN A 101 17.27 7.17 -10.27
CA ASN A 101 17.47 6.49 -11.54
C ASN A 101 18.61 5.45 -11.56
N ASN A 102 19.47 5.38 -10.54
CA ASN A 102 20.57 4.41 -10.47
C ASN A 102 20.16 3.05 -9.85
N PHE A 103 18.89 2.88 -9.46
CA PHE A 103 18.37 1.60 -8.96
C PHE A 103 18.08 0.63 -10.10
N SER A 104 19.13 0.02 -10.66
CA SER A 104 19.05 -0.90 -11.80
C SER A 104 18.06 -2.06 -11.60
N ALA A 105 17.88 -2.55 -10.37
CA ALA A 105 16.89 -3.59 -10.06
C ALA A 105 15.42 -3.13 -10.27
N MET A 106 15.16 -1.83 -10.16
CA MET A 106 13.86 -1.21 -10.38
C MET A 106 13.66 -0.67 -11.82
N ASP A 107 14.68 -0.72 -12.67
CA ASP A 107 14.66 -0.27 -14.09
C ASP A 107 14.33 -1.41 -15.08
N THR A 108 14.24 -2.68 -14.64
CA THR A 108 13.93 -3.79 -15.55
C THR A 108 12.44 -4.08 -15.67
N LYS A 109 11.92 -4.11 -16.90
CA LYS A 109 10.57 -4.62 -17.23
C LYS A 109 10.48 -6.16 -17.17
N ASN A 110 11.60 -6.87 -17.32
CA ASN A 110 11.68 -8.33 -17.35
C ASN A 110 12.47 -8.85 -16.14
N LYS A 111 11.76 -9.20 -15.06
CA LYS A 111 12.37 -9.85 -13.88
C LYS A 111 13.04 -11.18 -14.20
N THR A 112 12.70 -11.82 -15.32
CA THR A 112 13.30 -13.09 -15.78
C THR A 112 14.75 -12.97 -16.27
N LYS A 113 15.23 -11.77 -16.64
CA LYS A 113 16.65 -11.57 -17.03
C LYS A 113 17.58 -11.21 -15.88
N ASN A 114 17.02 -10.85 -14.72
CA ASN A 114 17.75 -10.74 -13.45
C ASN A 114 17.65 -12.06 -12.67
N GLU A 115 17.66 -13.18 -13.39
CA GLU A 115 17.79 -14.52 -12.82
C GLU A 115 18.94 -14.54 -11.80
N VAL A 116 20.05 -13.84 -12.01
CA VAL A 116 21.18 -13.87 -11.06
C VAL A 116 20.86 -13.30 -9.66
N SER A 117 20.06 -12.23 -9.54
CA SER A 117 19.70 -11.66 -8.23
C SER A 117 18.49 -12.35 -7.60
N ALA A 118 17.53 -12.80 -8.42
CA ALA A 118 16.46 -13.68 -7.94
C ALA A 118 17.00 -15.05 -7.52
N GLN A 119 17.99 -15.62 -8.22
CA GLN A 119 18.67 -16.88 -7.85
C GLN A 119 19.36 -16.73 -6.50
N LEU A 120 20.04 -15.61 -6.24
CA LEU A 120 20.70 -15.39 -4.94
C LEU A 120 19.72 -15.34 -3.77
N VAL A 121 18.47 -14.91 -3.99
CA VAL A 121 17.39 -14.95 -2.99
C VAL A 121 16.73 -16.34 -2.94
N ILE A 122 16.66 -17.07 -4.07
CA ILE A 122 16.01 -18.38 -4.17
C ILE A 122 16.92 -19.54 -3.67
N ASP A 123 18.25 -19.44 -3.80
CA ASP A 123 19.20 -20.48 -3.37
C ASP A 123 19.45 -20.51 -1.86
N PHE A 124 18.98 -19.51 -1.12
CA PHE A 124 18.96 -19.53 0.33
C PHE A 124 17.51 -19.75 0.82
N PRO A 125 17.16 -20.92 1.37
CA PRO A 125 15.84 -21.19 1.90
C PRO A 125 15.66 -20.51 3.26
N PHE A 126 15.84 -19.20 3.32
CA PHE A 126 15.40 -18.40 4.46
C PHE A 126 14.02 -17.84 4.13
N TYR A 127 13.00 -18.43 4.76
CA TYR A 127 11.63 -17.93 4.81
C TYR A 127 11.59 -16.59 5.55
N PHE A 128 12.11 -15.53 4.96
CA PHE A 128 11.89 -14.19 5.46
C PHE A 128 10.52 -13.73 5.01
N LYS A 129 9.67 -13.46 5.99
CA LYS A 129 8.40 -12.78 5.79
C LYS A 129 8.57 -11.34 6.24
N ALA A 130 8.05 -10.41 5.46
CA ALA A 130 8.06 -9.00 5.81
C ALA A 130 6.69 -8.38 5.52
N LEU A 131 6.31 -7.39 6.32
CA LEU A 131 5.10 -6.63 6.11
C LEU A 131 5.42 -5.42 5.25
N LEU A 132 4.78 -5.32 4.09
CA LEU A 132 4.85 -4.14 3.23
C LEU A 132 3.46 -3.52 3.13
N VAL A 133 3.42 -2.19 3.14
CA VAL A 133 2.19 -1.46 2.85
C VAL A 133 2.19 -1.10 1.37
N LEU A 134 1.31 -1.76 0.61
CA LEU A 134 1.16 -1.55 -0.83
C LEU A 134 -0.33 -1.36 -1.12
N LYS A 135 -0.70 -0.45 -2.02
CA LYS A 135 -2.11 -0.20 -2.37
C LYS A 135 -3.00 0.19 -1.19
N GLY A 136 -2.43 0.81 -0.14
CA GLY A 136 -3.16 1.19 1.07
C GLY A 136 -3.53 0.02 2.00
N ARG A 137 -2.94 -1.16 1.80
CA ARG A 137 -3.11 -2.33 2.68
C ARG A 137 -1.76 -2.88 3.11
N GLU A 138 -1.68 -3.37 4.34
CA GLU A 138 -0.51 -4.08 4.85
C GLU A 138 -0.65 -5.57 4.49
N ASP A 139 0.29 -6.08 3.69
CA ASP A 139 0.33 -7.48 3.27
C ASP A 139 1.66 -8.11 3.71
N GLU A 140 1.59 -9.39 4.09
CA GLU A 140 2.78 -10.20 4.41
C GLU A 140 3.37 -10.81 3.12
N TYR A 141 4.60 -10.43 2.79
CA TYR A 141 5.36 -10.97 1.67
C TYR A 141 6.40 -11.95 2.17
N GLY A 142 6.32 -13.20 1.69
CA GLY A 142 7.34 -14.22 1.91
C GLY A 142 8.28 -14.30 0.72
N SER A 143 8.22 -15.42 -0.01
CA SER A 143 9.05 -15.71 -1.18
C SER A 143 8.90 -14.72 -2.36
N THR A 144 7.83 -13.92 -2.36
CA THR A 144 7.57 -12.93 -3.42
C THR A 144 8.16 -11.56 -3.13
N LEU A 145 8.72 -11.33 -1.94
CA LEU A 145 9.22 -10.02 -1.52
C LEU A 145 10.32 -9.47 -2.46
N GLY A 146 11.30 -10.30 -2.83
CA GLY A 146 12.36 -9.93 -3.80
C GLY A 146 11.85 -9.77 -5.24
N LEU A 147 10.55 -9.93 -5.46
CA LEU A 147 9.88 -9.62 -6.72
C LEU A 147 9.04 -8.35 -6.60
N VAL A 148 9.01 -7.66 -5.46
CA VAL A 148 8.30 -6.40 -5.32
C VAL A 148 9.30 -5.27 -5.39
N ASN A 149 9.04 -4.32 -6.29
CA ASN A 149 9.80 -3.08 -6.41
C ASN A 149 8.94 -1.95 -5.79
N ASN A 150 9.34 -1.47 -4.62
CA ASN A 150 8.58 -0.50 -3.83
C ASN A 150 9.46 0.63 -3.29
N ILE A 151 8.93 1.86 -3.34
CA ILE A 151 9.48 3.00 -2.60
C ILE A 151 8.34 3.60 -1.77
N ASP A 152 8.47 3.53 -0.46
CA ASP A 152 7.54 4.13 0.51
C ASP A 152 8.28 5.13 1.41
N LEU A 153 7.92 6.42 1.26
CA LEU A 153 8.39 7.55 2.05
C LEU A 153 7.22 8.27 2.76
N LEU A 154 6.07 7.59 2.92
CA LEU A 154 4.87 8.09 3.59
C LEU A 154 5.20 8.80 4.92
N ALA A 155 4.47 9.87 5.23
CA ALA A 155 4.46 10.51 6.56
C ALA A 155 5.88 10.83 7.07
N ASN A 156 6.55 11.73 6.36
CA ASN A 156 7.84 12.31 6.71
C ASN A 156 7.76 13.85 6.56
N SER A 157 8.89 14.54 6.69
CA SER A 157 9.02 15.99 6.50
C SER A 157 9.79 16.35 5.22
N LEU A 158 9.67 15.54 4.16
CA LEU A 158 10.37 15.78 2.88
C LEU A 158 9.83 17.02 2.17
N THR A 159 10.71 17.76 1.53
CA THR A 159 10.48 19.06 0.87
C THR A 159 11.04 19.07 -0.55
N GLY A 160 10.83 20.15 -1.28
CA GLY A 160 11.32 20.30 -2.66
C GLY A 160 10.40 19.61 -3.67
N GLU A 161 10.89 19.41 -4.89
CA GLU A 161 10.14 18.81 -5.98
C GLU A 161 10.34 17.30 -6.04
N ILE A 162 9.38 16.59 -6.64
CA ILE A 162 9.56 15.19 -7.01
C ILE A 162 10.59 15.14 -8.16
N PRO A 163 11.72 14.43 -8.03
CA PRO A 163 12.72 14.37 -9.07
C PRO A 163 12.18 13.63 -10.30
N LYS A 164 12.31 14.24 -11.48
CA LYS A 164 11.88 13.64 -12.76
C LYS A 164 12.57 12.30 -13.05
N GLU A 165 13.76 12.12 -12.49
CA GLU A 165 14.58 10.92 -12.62
C GLU A 165 13.87 9.67 -12.05
N ILE A 166 12.89 9.83 -11.14
CA ILE A 166 12.07 8.70 -10.65
C ILE A 166 11.36 7.95 -11.78
N GLY A 167 11.01 8.65 -12.86
CA GLY A 167 10.30 8.08 -14.01
C GLY A 167 11.14 7.13 -14.85
N SER A 168 12.44 6.97 -14.56
CA SER A 168 13.26 5.91 -15.19
C SER A 168 13.04 4.54 -14.55
N LEU A 169 12.44 4.46 -13.36
CA LEU A 169 12.22 3.20 -12.65
C LEU A 169 11.01 2.45 -13.22
N VAL A 170 11.10 2.03 -14.48
CA VAL A 170 9.97 1.46 -15.25
C VAL A 170 9.47 0.11 -14.73
N GLY A 171 10.24 -0.55 -13.86
CA GLY A 171 9.87 -1.78 -13.17
C GLY A 171 9.31 -1.56 -11.75
N LEU A 172 9.15 -0.33 -11.29
CA LEU A 172 8.56 -0.02 -9.98
C LEU A 172 7.05 -0.33 -9.98
N LEU A 173 6.58 -0.98 -8.93
CA LEU A 173 5.17 -1.38 -8.77
C LEU A 173 4.40 -0.46 -7.82
N SER A 174 5.08 0.13 -6.85
CA SER A 174 4.46 0.99 -5.85
C SER A 174 5.35 2.18 -5.50
N LEU A 175 4.74 3.36 -5.51
CA LEU A 175 5.34 4.62 -5.11
C LEU A 175 4.41 5.34 -4.15
N ASN A 176 4.89 5.56 -2.92
CA ASN A 176 4.14 6.27 -1.90
C ASN A 176 4.97 7.42 -1.33
N PHE A 177 4.56 8.65 -1.62
CA PHE A 177 5.16 9.88 -1.11
C PHE A 177 4.17 10.70 -0.28
N SER A 178 3.05 10.12 0.15
CA SER A 178 1.99 10.88 0.79
C SER A 178 2.36 11.39 2.20
N GLY A 179 1.71 12.46 2.64
CA GLY A 179 1.95 13.03 3.97
C GLY A 179 3.34 13.66 4.12
N ASN A 180 3.77 14.42 3.12
CA ASN A 180 5.05 15.16 3.13
C ASN A 180 4.80 16.66 2.83
N LEU A 181 5.87 17.43 2.63
CA LEU A 181 5.85 18.85 2.28
C LEU A 181 6.35 19.08 0.84
N LEU A 182 6.15 18.11 -0.05
CA LEU A 182 6.60 18.17 -1.44
C LEU A 182 5.83 19.26 -2.21
N THR A 183 6.53 19.93 -3.12
CA THR A 183 6.08 21.10 -3.89
C THR A 183 6.34 20.92 -5.38
N GLY A 184 5.89 21.88 -6.20
CA GLY A 184 6.10 21.85 -7.64
C GLY A 184 5.16 20.89 -8.36
N ASN A 185 5.43 20.70 -9.66
CA ASN A 185 4.59 19.88 -10.52
C ASN A 185 4.91 18.39 -10.35
N ILE A 186 3.90 17.54 -10.60
CA ILE A 186 4.12 16.10 -10.75
C ILE A 186 4.89 15.86 -12.07
N PRO A 187 6.04 15.17 -12.06
CA PRO A 187 6.78 14.87 -13.27
C PRO A 187 5.98 14.01 -14.24
N ASP A 188 5.96 14.40 -15.51
CA ASP A 188 5.32 13.65 -16.60
C ASP A 188 6.01 12.31 -16.87
N THR A 189 7.30 12.20 -16.53
CA THR A 189 8.10 10.98 -16.63
C THR A 189 7.56 9.81 -15.81
N ILE A 190 6.78 10.05 -14.75
CA ILE A 190 6.09 8.99 -13.99
C ILE A 190 5.16 8.18 -14.92
N GLY A 191 4.62 8.79 -15.98
CA GLY A 191 3.81 8.09 -16.98
C GLY A 191 4.57 7.02 -17.79
N ASN A 192 5.90 6.91 -17.68
CA ASN A 192 6.70 5.84 -18.29
C ASN A 192 6.69 4.54 -17.48
N MET A 193 6.24 4.59 -16.22
CA MET A 193 6.24 3.48 -15.27
C MET A 193 4.99 2.61 -15.48
N GLU A 194 4.87 2.02 -16.67
CA GLU A 194 3.64 1.35 -17.14
C GLU A 194 3.17 0.22 -16.22
N TRP A 195 4.07 -0.43 -15.49
CA TRP A 195 3.78 -1.52 -14.55
C TRP A 195 3.33 -1.05 -13.16
N MET A 196 3.27 0.26 -12.91
CA MET A 196 2.86 0.82 -11.63
C MET A 196 1.45 0.33 -11.25
N GLU A 197 1.33 -0.20 -10.05
CA GLU A 197 0.07 -0.70 -9.48
C GLU A 197 -0.47 0.22 -8.37
N SER A 198 0.40 0.98 -7.70
CA SER A 198 0.03 1.86 -6.60
C SER A 198 0.79 3.19 -6.69
N LEU A 199 0.06 4.30 -6.72
CA LEU A 199 0.64 5.64 -6.67
C LEU A 199 -0.12 6.50 -5.67
N ASP A 200 0.53 6.87 -4.57
CA ASP A 200 -0.02 7.79 -3.58
C ASP A 200 0.89 9.01 -3.42
N LEU A 201 0.38 10.18 -3.81
CA LEU A 201 1.01 11.49 -3.69
C LEU A 201 0.18 12.44 -2.81
N SER A 202 -0.81 11.91 -2.10
CA SER A 202 -1.76 12.70 -1.32
C SER A 202 -1.11 13.46 -0.16
N MET A 203 -1.81 14.44 0.41
CA MET A 203 -1.35 15.21 1.57
C MET A 203 0.05 15.81 1.36
N ASN A 204 0.22 16.58 0.29
CA ASN A 204 1.42 17.31 -0.05
C ASN A 204 1.06 18.75 -0.46
N ARG A 205 2.01 19.51 -1.02
CA ARG A 205 1.81 20.86 -1.57
C ARG A 205 2.07 20.91 -3.08
N LEU A 206 1.83 19.80 -3.78
CA LEU A 206 2.03 19.68 -5.23
C LEU A 206 1.07 20.60 -5.98
N ASN A 207 1.50 21.15 -7.11
CA ASN A 207 0.72 22.09 -7.92
C ASN A 207 0.79 21.72 -9.41
N GLY A 208 0.20 22.56 -10.27
CA GLY A 208 0.09 22.28 -11.70
C GLY A 208 -1.02 21.28 -12.01
N GLU A 209 -0.92 20.57 -13.13
CA GLU A 209 -1.91 19.59 -13.59
C GLU A 209 -1.44 18.16 -13.33
N ILE A 210 -2.37 17.20 -13.28
CA ILE A 210 -2.02 15.78 -13.34
C ILE A 210 -1.50 15.52 -14.77
N PRO A 211 -0.28 14.98 -14.96
CA PRO A 211 0.30 14.84 -16.29
C PRO A 211 -0.55 13.96 -17.20
N PRO A 212 -0.80 14.36 -18.46
CA PRO A 212 -1.55 13.54 -19.42
C PRO A 212 -0.95 12.16 -19.67
N SER A 213 0.38 12.01 -19.46
CA SER A 213 1.11 10.74 -19.55
C SER A 213 0.61 9.68 -18.56
N PHE A 214 -0.09 10.07 -17.48
CA PHE A 214 -0.68 9.11 -16.53
C PHE A 214 -1.76 8.24 -17.17
N SER A 215 -2.26 8.62 -18.35
CA SER A 215 -3.12 7.77 -19.17
C SER A 215 -2.49 6.44 -19.58
N LYS A 216 -1.15 6.32 -19.53
CA LYS A 216 -0.41 5.10 -19.84
C LYS A 216 -0.33 4.10 -18.67
N LEU A 217 -0.69 4.52 -17.46
CA LEU A 217 -0.60 3.70 -16.23
C LEU A 217 -1.76 2.70 -16.15
N ASN A 218 -1.75 1.72 -17.05
CA ASN A 218 -2.87 0.79 -17.26
C ASN A 218 -3.03 -0.26 -16.16
N PHE A 219 -2.01 -0.47 -15.32
CA PHE A 219 -2.01 -1.44 -14.22
C PHE A 219 -2.31 -0.83 -12.86
N LEU A 220 -2.60 0.49 -12.82
CA LEU A 220 -2.87 1.20 -11.58
C LEU A 220 -4.15 0.69 -10.92
N ASN A 221 -4.02 0.21 -9.68
CA ASN A 221 -5.09 -0.32 -8.85
C ASN A 221 -5.33 0.52 -7.59
N HIS A 222 -4.36 1.35 -7.22
CA HIS A 222 -4.48 2.33 -6.16
C HIS A 222 -3.93 3.67 -6.65
N PHE A 223 -4.72 4.72 -6.52
CA PHE A 223 -4.32 6.07 -6.90
C PHE A 223 -4.90 7.07 -5.92
N ASN A 224 -4.05 7.95 -5.40
CA ASN A 224 -4.49 9.02 -4.52
C ASN A 224 -3.59 10.25 -4.70
N VAL A 225 -4.21 11.39 -5.01
CA VAL A 225 -3.56 12.70 -5.13
C VAL A 225 -4.29 13.75 -4.29
N SER A 226 -5.17 13.31 -3.40
CA SER A 226 -6.00 14.19 -2.56
C SER A 226 -5.15 15.11 -1.68
N TYR A 227 -5.74 16.22 -1.25
CA TYR A 227 -5.11 17.20 -0.36
C TYR A 227 -3.76 17.71 -0.91
N ASN A 228 -3.83 18.31 -2.10
CA ASN A 228 -2.73 19.01 -2.77
C ASN A 228 -3.25 20.34 -3.33
N ASN A 229 -2.43 21.03 -4.13
CA ASN A 229 -2.83 22.25 -4.84
C ASN A 229 -2.93 22.03 -6.36
N LEU A 230 -3.32 20.82 -6.79
CA LEU A 230 -3.44 20.45 -8.21
C LEU A 230 -4.62 21.17 -8.86
N THR A 231 -4.50 21.44 -10.15
CA THR A 231 -5.43 22.21 -10.98
C THR A 231 -5.67 21.49 -12.30
N GLY A 232 -6.63 21.98 -13.10
CA GLY A 232 -6.87 21.48 -14.45
C GLY A 232 -7.74 20.22 -14.51
N GLN A 233 -7.84 19.66 -15.70
CA GLN A 233 -8.69 18.50 -15.98
C GLN A 233 -7.97 17.21 -15.62
N ILE A 234 -8.68 16.26 -15.02
CA ILE A 234 -8.16 14.90 -14.82
C ILE A 234 -7.97 14.24 -16.20
N PRO A 235 -6.75 13.74 -16.54
CA PRO A 235 -6.50 13.09 -17.80
C PRO A 235 -7.47 11.94 -18.08
N THR A 236 -7.99 11.88 -19.30
CA THR A 236 -8.90 10.82 -19.71
C THR A 236 -8.13 9.50 -19.89
N SER A 237 -8.38 8.54 -19.02
CA SER A 237 -7.90 7.15 -19.10
C SER A 237 -8.82 6.21 -18.31
N THR A 238 -9.00 4.99 -18.84
CA THR A 238 -9.88 3.98 -18.24
C THR A 238 -9.62 3.76 -16.75
N ARG A 239 -8.35 3.81 -16.32
CA ARG A 239 -7.96 3.64 -14.92
C ARG A 239 -8.24 4.88 -14.07
N LEU A 240 -7.85 6.08 -14.50
CA LEU A 240 -8.04 7.28 -13.68
C LEU A 240 -9.53 7.58 -13.44
N GLN A 241 -10.39 7.34 -14.44
CA GLN A 241 -11.84 7.49 -14.25
C GLN A 241 -12.48 6.43 -13.35
N SER A 242 -11.78 5.34 -13.00
CA SER A 242 -12.33 4.28 -12.15
C SER A 242 -12.18 4.53 -10.65
N PHE A 243 -11.29 5.45 -10.25
CA PHE A 243 -11.04 5.75 -8.84
C PHE A 243 -12.13 6.65 -8.24
N GLU A 244 -12.33 6.51 -6.93
CA GLU A 244 -13.34 7.27 -6.19
C GLU A 244 -13.01 8.78 -6.13
N ASN A 245 -14.03 9.60 -5.91
CA ASN A 245 -13.89 11.05 -5.74
C ASN A 245 -12.90 11.42 -4.60
N LEU A 246 -12.81 10.57 -3.57
CA LEU A 246 -11.88 10.73 -2.45
C LEU A 246 -10.41 10.74 -2.88
N SER A 247 -10.04 10.07 -3.98
CA SER A 247 -8.67 10.08 -4.51
C SER A 247 -8.22 11.45 -5.01
N TYR A 248 -9.16 12.38 -5.23
CA TYR A 248 -8.91 13.69 -5.85
C TYR A 248 -9.28 14.87 -4.95
N VAL A 249 -9.96 14.61 -3.83
CA VAL A 249 -10.53 15.64 -2.94
C VAL A 249 -9.47 16.60 -2.42
N GLY A 250 -9.84 17.84 -2.10
CA GLY A 250 -8.90 18.83 -1.56
C GLY A 250 -7.90 19.33 -2.60
N ASN A 251 -8.30 19.36 -3.88
CA ASN A 251 -7.58 19.99 -5.00
C ASN A 251 -8.52 20.92 -5.78
N HIS A 252 -7.99 21.62 -6.78
CA HIS A 252 -8.73 22.45 -7.75
C HIS A 252 -8.99 21.73 -9.09
N LEU A 253 -9.02 20.39 -9.07
CA LEU A 253 -9.25 19.54 -10.24
C LEU A 253 -10.70 19.62 -10.75
N CYS A 254 -10.89 19.26 -12.01
CA CYS A 254 -12.20 19.14 -12.65
C CYS A 254 -12.22 18.00 -13.69
N GLY A 255 -13.40 17.68 -14.21
CA GLY A 255 -13.63 16.60 -15.16
C GLY A 255 -13.85 15.24 -14.48
N PRO A 256 -14.33 14.22 -15.22
CA PRO A 256 -14.60 12.89 -14.69
C PRO A 256 -13.36 12.26 -14.02
N PRO A 257 -13.50 11.59 -12.86
CA PRO A 257 -14.74 11.16 -12.20
C PRO A 257 -15.40 12.21 -11.29
N LEU A 258 -14.89 13.44 -11.25
CA LEU A 258 -15.49 14.52 -10.46
C LEU A 258 -16.76 15.03 -11.14
N THR A 259 -17.72 15.49 -10.34
CA THR A 259 -18.93 16.17 -10.82
C THR A 259 -18.66 17.60 -11.30
N LYS A 260 -17.50 18.18 -10.94
CA LYS A 260 -17.10 19.53 -11.33
C LYS A 260 -16.65 19.55 -12.79
N ASN A 261 -17.38 20.26 -13.65
CA ASN A 261 -17.03 20.40 -15.07
C ASN A 261 -15.90 21.41 -15.31
N CYS A 262 -15.02 21.10 -16.26
CA CYS A 262 -13.96 22.01 -16.73
C CYS A 262 -14.50 22.95 -17.82
N SER A 263 -15.41 23.86 -17.48
CA SER A 263 -15.83 24.88 -18.46
C SER A 263 -14.70 25.89 -18.67
N SER A 264 -14.36 26.15 -19.94
CA SER A 264 -13.24 26.99 -20.36
C SER A 264 -13.23 28.37 -19.69
N LYS A 265 -12.03 28.84 -19.30
CA LYS A 265 -11.73 30.20 -18.82
C LYS A 265 -12.70 31.27 -19.36
N GLY A 266 -13.45 31.88 -18.46
CA GLY A 266 -14.20 33.12 -18.67
C GLY A 266 -14.35 33.83 -17.34
N PHE A 267 -13.71 34.98 -17.22
CA PHE A 267 -13.85 36.04 -16.21
C PHE A 267 -14.76 35.77 -15.00
N SER A 268 -14.17 35.87 -13.81
CA SER A 268 -14.91 36.32 -12.63
C SER A 268 -15.48 37.72 -12.92
N THR A 269 -16.74 37.77 -13.36
CA THR A 269 -17.59 38.92 -13.08
C THR A 269 -18.52 38.48 -11.97
N ASP A 270 -18.22 38.95 -10.76
CA ASP A 270 -19.19 39.06 -9.69
C ASP A 270 -20.37 39.89 -10.21
N VAL A 271 -21.43 39.20 -10.60
CA VAL A 271 -22.76 39.80 -10.70
C VAL A 271 -23.69 38.90 -9.91
N ALA A 272 -23.99 39.38 -8.70
CA ALA A 272 -25.09 38.91 -7.90
C ALA A 272 -26.35 38.86 -8.76
N ASN A 273 -26.95 37.68 -8.88
CA ASN A 273 -28.35 37.56 -9.22
C ASN A 273 -28.97 36.50 -8.32
N ASN A 274 -29.78 37.00 -7.38
CA ASN A 274 -30.75 36.23 -6.62
C ASN A 274 -31.68 35.50 -7.60
N GLY A 275 -31.53 34.18 -7.65
CA GLY A 275 -32.45 33.27 -8.32
C GLY A 275 -32.65 32.07 -7.41
N SER A 276 -33.70 32.09 -6.61
CA SER A 276 -34.15 30.94 -5.85
C SER A 276 -34.56 29.83 -6.81
N SER A 277 -33.79 28.75 -6.87
CA SER A 277 -34.26 27.47 -7.41
C SER A 277 -33.83 26.36 -6.46
N SER A 278 -34.79 25.94 -5.63
CA SER A 278 -34.69 24.71 -4.84
C SER A 278 -34.53 23.54 -5.79
N GLU A 279 -33.30 23.08 -5.99
CA GLU A 279 -33.05 21.85 -6.73
C GLU A 279 -33.30 20.69 -5.79
N GLY A 280 -34.54 20.19 -5.82
CA GLY A 280 -34.98 19.06 -5.02
C GLY A 280 -34.11 17.85 -5.29
N SER A 281 -33.48 17.33 -4.24
CA SER A 281 -32.89 16.00 -4.24
C SER A 281 -33.95 15.00 -4.68
N LYS A 282 -33.83 14.48 -5.90
CA LYS A 282 -34.67 13.36 -6.36
C LYS A 282 -34.31 12.15 -5.51
N VAL A 283 -35.07 11.94 -4.44
CA VAL A 283 -34.98 10.75 -3.59
C VAL A 283 -35.26 9.56 -4.51
N ASN A 284 -34.29 8.65 -4.62
CA ASN A 284 -34.45 7.45 -5.40
C ASN A 284 -35.35 6.47 -4.63
N TRP A 285 -36.65 6.56 -4.88
CA TRP A 285 -37.70 5.79 -4.19
C TRP A 285 -37.50 4.27 -4.25
N ILE A 286 -36.77 3.77 -5.26
CA ILE A 286 -36.39 2.35 -5.33
C ILE A 286 -35.47 1.99 -4.17
N TYR A 287 -34.42 2.79 -3.91
CA TYR A 287 -33.49 2.53 -2.82
C TYR A 287 -34.20 2.63 -1.45
N VAL A 288 -35.06 3.63 -1.29
CA VAL A 288 -35.88 3.77 -0.07
C VAL A 288 -36.78 2.56 0.13
N SER A 289 -37.41 2.04 -0.93
CA SER A 289 -38.27 0.85 -0.85
C SER A 289 -37.50 -0.43 -0.51
N ILE A 290 -36.27 -0.59 -1.01
CA ILE A 290 -35.39 -1.72 -0.69
C ILE A 290 -34.97 -1.67 0.78
N VAL A 291 -34.57 -0.51 1.27
CA VAL A 291 -34.14 -0.33 2.67
C VAL A 291 -35.30 -0.59 3.63
N ILE A 292 -36.49 -0.05 3.35
CA ILE A 292 -37.68 -0.30 4.18
C ILE A 292 -38.07 -1.78 4.12
N GLY A 293 -38.04 -2.41 2.94
CA GLY A 293 -38.34 -3.83 2.78
C GLY A 293 -37.37 -4.72 3.55
N PHE A 294 -36.07 -4.41 3.52
CA PHE A 294 -35.06 -5.14 4.28
C PHE A 294 -35.25 -4.96 5.79
N VAL A 295 -35.49 -3.73 6.26
CA VAL A 295 -35.71 -3.47 7.68
C VAL A 295 -36.96 -4.20 8.17
N MET A 296 -38.08 -4.10 7.46
CA MET A 296 -39.33 -4.77 7.84
C MET A 296 -39.23 -6.30 7.77
N GLY A 297 -38.58 -6.84 6.73
CA GLY A 297 -38.45 -8.29 6.54
C GLY A 297 -37.44 -8.93 7.49
N PHE A 298 -36.27 -8.31 7.65
CA PHE A 298 -35.21 -8.84 8.51
C PHE A 298 -35.59 -8.71 9.99
N TRP A 299 -36.02 -7.53 10.44
CA TRP A 299 -36.38 -7.34 11.83
C TRP A 299 -37.73 -7.97 12.19
N GLY A 300 -38.67 -8.05 11.25
CA GLY A 300 -39.95 -8.72 11.46
C GLY A 300 -39.83 -10.23 11.74
N VAL A 301 -38.76 -10.87 11.25
CA VAL A 301 -38.52 -12.31 11.49
C VAL A 301 -37.49 -12.54 12.59
N VAL A 302 -36.40 -11.77 12.60
CA VAL A 302 -35.28 -11.98 13.54
C VAL A 302 -35.61 -11.47 14.94
N ALA A 303 -36.31 -10.34 15.08
CA ALA A 303 -36.61 -9.79 16.40
C ALA A 303 -37.56 -10.70 17.23
N PRO A 304 -38.65 -11.26 16.68
CA PRO A 304 -39.49 -12.20 17.43
C PRO A 304 -38.75 -13.47 17.84
N LEU A 305 -37.82 -13.97 17.01
CA LEU A 305 -36.99 -15.14 17.34
C LEU A 305 -35.98 -14.84 18.46
N TYR A 306 -35.53 -13.59 18.59
CA TYR A 306 -34.61 -13.19 19.65
C TYR A 306 -35.32 -13.00 21.00
N PHE A 307 -36.47 -12.32 21.00
CA PHE A 307 -37.19 -11.93 22.23
C PHE A 307 -38.19 -12.99 22.73
N ILE A 308 -38.81 -13.78 21.85
CA ILE A 308 -39.86 -14.73 22.23
C ILE A 308 -39.29 -16.16 22.32
N ARG A 309 -39.01 -16.60 23.54
CA ARG A 309 -38.39 -17.91 23.83
C ARG A 309 -39.16 -19.09 23.24
N SER A 310 -40.49 -19.04 23.21
CA SER A 310 -41.33 -20.12 22.65
C SER A 310 -41.21 -20.26 21.14
N TRP A 311 -41.11 -19.14 20.41
CA TRP A 311 -40.97 -19.12 18.95
C TRP A 311 -39.60 -19.63 18.52
N ARG A 312 -38.55 -19.23 19.25
CA ARG A 312 -37.19 -19.74 19.08
C ARG A 312 -37.13 -21.26 19.18
N ILE A 313 -37.73 -21.83 20.22
CA ILE A 313 -37.76 -23.29 20.44
C ILE A 313 -38.55 -24.01 19.33
N ALA A 314 -39.69 -23.47 18.92
CA ALA A 314 -40.48 -24.04 17.83
C ALA A 314 -39.73 -24.00 16.48
N TYR A 315 -39.03 -22.91 16.21
CA TYR A 315 -38.20 -22.74 15.01
C TYR A 315 -37.06 -23.77 14.95
N TYR A 316 -36.28 -23.91 16.04
CA TYR A 316 -35.20 -24.89 16.09
C TYR A 316 -35.72 -26.34 16.01
N ARG A 317 -36.84 -26.68 16.66
CA ARG A 317 -37.47 -28.01 16.52
C ARG A 317 -37.88 -28.30 15.07
N LYS A 318 -38.35 -27.29 14.34
CA LYS A 318 -38.72 -27.45 12.93
C LYS A 318 -37.50 -27.64 12.04
N LEU A 319 -36.41 -26.92 12.31
CA LEU A 319 -35.13 -27.12 11.63
C LEU A 319 -34.56 -28.51 11.89
N ASP A 320 -34.56 -28.99 13.14
CA ASP A 320 -34.14 -30.36 13.47
C ASP A 320 -34.97 -31.41 12.73
N HIS A 321 -36.29 -31.21 12.63
CA HIS A 321 -37.16 -32.12 11.89
C HIS A 321 -36.90 -32.12 10.37
N ILE A 322 -36.55 -30.96 9.80
CA ILE A 322 -36.16 -30.85 8.38
C ILE A 322 -34.79 -31.51 8.16
N TYR A 323 -33.83 -31.26 9.06
CA TYR A 323 -32.51 -31.87 9.03
C TYR A 323 -32.61 -33.41 9.13
N CYS A 324 -33.41 -33.94 10.06
CA CYS A 324 -33.68 -35.38 10.15
C CYS A 324 -34.31 -35.95 8.88
N LYS A 325 -35.26 -35.24 8.23
CA LYS A 325 -35.83 -35.69 6.96
C LYS A 325 -34.79 -35.70 5.82
N LEU A 326 -33.90 -34.72 5.77
CA LEU A 326 -32.80 -34.67 4.80
C LEU A 326 -31.76 -35.76 5.06
N CYS A 327 -31.43 -36.04 6.33
CA CYS A 327 -30.55 -37.14 6.72
C CYS A 327 -31.12 -38.50 6.29
N VAL A 328 -32.43 -38.72 6.46
CA VAL A 328 -33.08 -39.97 6.02
C VAL A 328 -33.09 -40.09 4.49
N LEU A 329 -33.35 -38.99 3.75
CA LEU A 329 -33.26 -38.99 2.29
C LEU A 329 -31.84 -39.23 1.78
N GLY A 330 -30.82 -38.70 2.45
CA GLY A 330 -29.40 -38.97 2.14
C GLY A 330 -28.99 -40.42 2.42
N TYR A 331 -29.57 -41.05 3.45
CA TYR A 331 -29.28 -42.44 3.80
C TYR A 331 -29.92 -43.45 2.83
N TYR A 332 -31.12 -43.16 2.30
CA TYR A 332 -31.77 -43.98 1.26
C TYR A 332 -31.23 -43.73 -0.16
N GLY A 333 -30.50 -42.63 -0.39
CA GLY A 333 -29.81 -42.38 -1.66
C GLY A 333 -28.47 -43.11 -1.81
N TYR A 334 -27.96 -43.76 -0.75
CA TYR A 334 -26.70 -44.51 -0.74
C TYR A 334 -26.87 -46.04 -0.75
N VAL A 335 -28.11 -46.54 -0.71
CA VAL A 335 -28.45 -47.97 -0.79
C VAL A 335 -29.56 -48.18 -1.82
N VAL A 336 -29.27 -47.82 -3.08
CA VAL A 336 -29.89 -48.39 -4.30
C VAL A 336 -28.81 -48.44 -5.38
#